data_AF-A0A834BI68-F1
#
_entry.id   AF-A0A834BI68-F1
#
_cell.length_a   1.000
_cell.length_b   1.000
_cell.length_c   1.000
_cell.angle_alpha   90.00
_cell.angle_beta   90.00
_cell.angle_gamma   90.00
#
_symmetry.space_group_name_H-M   'P 1'
#
loop_
_entity.id
_entity.type
_entity.pdbx_description
1 polymer ?
#
loop_
_entity_poly.entity_id
_entity_poly.type
_entity_poly.pdbx_seq_one_letter_code
_entity_poly.pdbx_strand_id
1 'polypeptide(L)'
;MRKKKIGEMLPKCWWEFLWKQDKSIVNSGYWMDMYISLYISIYRQYNVDYKLETYLKIARLYLEDDDPVQAEAYINRASLLQNESTNEQLQIHYKVCYARVLDYRRKFIEAAQRYNELSYKTIVHESERLEALKHALHCTILASAGQQRSRMLATLFQGERGQQPAAHGILEKMYLGVVIRGNQLQAFAAMLMPHQKATTADGRKDSIANDNRGTNEWIY
;
A
#
# COMPACT_ATOMS: atom_id res chain seq x y z
N MET A 1 13.07 44.63 13.07
CA MET A 1 12.61 43.73 11.99
C MET A 1 13.80 43.29 11.15
N ARG A 2 14.38 42.13 11.42
CA ARG A 2 15.53 41.59 10.66
C ARG A 2 15.01 40.67 9.55
N LYS A 3 15.24 41.05 8.30
CA LYS A 3 15.12 40.19 7.12
C LYS A 3 15.98 38.94 7.35
N LYS A 4 15.38 37.80 7.66
CA LYS A 4 16.09 36.51 7.66
C LYS A 4 16.29 36.09 6.20
N LYS A 5 17.55 35.83 5.86
CA LYS A 5 18.02 35.37 4.55
C LYS A 5 17.18 34.20 4.05
N ILE A 6 16.53 34.40 2.91
CA ILE A 6 15.81 33.36 2.15
C ILE A 6 16.82 32.38 1.49
N GLY A 7 18.12 32.71 1.46
CA GLY A 7 19.17 31.94 0.81
C GLY A 7 19.73 30.72 1.55
N GLU A 8 19.21 30.37 2.73
CA GLU A 8 19.68 29.21 3.51
C GLU A 8 18.57 28.18 3.82
N MET A 9 17.38 28.30 3.21
CA MET A 9 16.44 27.18 3.21
C MET A 9 16.87 26.21 2.12
N LEU A 10 17.63 25.19 2.53
CA LEU A 10 17.95 24.02 1.72
C LEU A 10 16.70 23.54 0.95
N PRO A 11 16.84 23.06 -0.30
CA PRO A 11 15.70 22.71 -1.14
C PRO A 11 14.78 21.63 -0.54
N LYS A 12 15.27 20.86 0.44
CA LYS A 12 14.52 19.88 1.22
C LYS A 12 13.31 20.45 1.98
N CYS A 13 13.31 21.73 2.36
CA CYS A 13 12.22 22.31 3.16
C CYS A 13 11.21 23.09 2.32
N TRP A 14 11.58 23.53 1.12
CA TRP A 14 10.72 24.38 0.30
C TRP A 14 9.52 23.63 -0.29
N TRP A 15 9.73 22.38 -0.71
CA TRP A 15 8.64 21.55 -1.25
C TRP A 15 7.67 21.11 -0.14
N GLU A 16 8.16 20.72 1.04
CA GLU A 16 7.32 20.39 2.21
C GLU A 16 6.53 21.61 2.67
N PHE A 17 7.14 22.78 2.59
CA PHE A 17 6.53 24.07 2.94
C PHE A 17 5.45 24.48 1.93
N LEU A 18 5.72 24.39 0.63
CA LEU A 18 4.73 24.69 -0.43
C LEU A 18 3.57 23.69 -0.42
N TRP A 19 3.84 22.39 -0.25
CA TRP A 19 2.81 21.35 -0.09
C TRP A 19 1.92 21.59 1.14
N LYS A 20 2.51 22.05 2.26
CA LYS A 20 1.76 22.40 3.47
C LYS A 20 1.00 23.73 3.37
N GLN A 21 1.44 24.67 2.54
CA GLN A 21 0.82 25.99 2.43
C GLN A 21 -0.33 26.06 1.42
N ASP A 22 -0.27 25.35 0.29
CA ASP A 22 -1.32 25.44 -0.72
C ASP A 22 -1.44 24.17 -1.58
N LYS A 23 -2.44 23.34 -1.26
CA LYS A 23 -2.75 22.09 -2.00
C LYS A 23 -3.21 22.33 -3.44
N SER A 24 -3.65 23.55 -3.79
CA SER A 24 -4.18 23.86 -5.12
C SER A 24 -3.09 24.06 -6.18
N ILE A 25 -1.94 24.61 -5.77
CA ILE A 25 -0.79 24.88 -6.65
C ILE A 25 -0.15 23.56 -7.11
N VAL A 26 -0.12 22.58 -6.20
CA VAL A 26 0.41 21.24 -6.47
C VAL A 26 -0.46 20.46 -7.45
N ASN A 27 -1.77 20.71 -7.45
CA ASN A 27 -2.73 20.07 -8.35
C ASN A 27 -2.65 20.56 -9.81
N SER A 28 -1.82 21.57 -10.11
CA SER A 28 -1.41 21.83 -11.48
C SER A 28 -0.35 20.79 -11.89
N GLY A 29 -0.79 19.54 -12.15
CA GLY A 29 0.08 18.38 -12.37
C GLY A 29 1.25 18.60 -13.34
N TYR A 30 1.09 19.52 -14.30
CA TYR A 30 2.16 19.93 -15.22
C TYR A 30 3.32 20.70 -14.57
N TRP A 31 3.07 21.60 -13.62
CA TRP A 31 4.12 22.37 -12.96
C TRP A 31 4.86 21.53 -11.93
N MET A 32 4.14 20.67 -11.20
CA MET A 32 4.74 19.79 -10.20
C MET A 32 5.64 18.75 -10.87
N ASP A 33 5.17 18.08 -11.93
CA ASP A 33 5.98 17.13 -12.69
C ASP A 33 7.16 17.81 -13.40
N MET A 34 6.97 19.00 -13.97
CA MET A 34 8.06 19.77 -14.57
C MET A 34 9.10 20.18 -13.53
N TYR A 35 8.68 20.65 -12.35
CA TYR A 35 9.58 21.06 -11.27
C TYR A 35 10.28 19.87 -10.62
N ILE A 36 9.60 18.75 -10.42
CA ILE A 36 10.20 17.49 -9.92
C ILE A 36 11.20 16.95 -10.94
N SER A 37 10.84 16.91 -12.22
CA SER A 37 11.72 16.42 -13.29
C SER A 37 12.92 17.35 -13.48
N LEU A 38 12.72 18.67 -13.43
CA LEU A 38 13.78 19.67 -13.44
C LEU A 38 14.66 19.58 -12.18
N TYR A 39 14.09 19.39 -11.00
CA TYR A 39 14.82 19.20 -9.75
C TYR A 39 15.66 17.91 -9.79
N ILE A 40 15.07 16.75 -10.09
CA ILE A 40 15.79 15.48 -10.20
C ILE A 40 16.86 15.52 -11.31
N SER A 41 16.59 16.22 -12.41
CA SER A 41 17.53 16.42 -13.52
C SER A 41 18.67 17.39 -13.19
N ILE A 42 18.39 18.51 -12.51
CA ILE A 42 19.41 19.50 -12.06
C ILE A 42 20.26 18.91 -10.93
N TYR A 43 19.67 18.11 -10.03
CA TYR A 43 20.35 17.42 -8.93
C TYR A 43 20.88 16.03 -9.34
N ARG A 44 21.17 15.83 -10.64
CA ARG A 44 21.62 14.58 -11.28
C ARG A 44 22.77 13.85 -10.56
N GLN A 45 23.56 14.60 -9.79
CA GLN A 45 24.82 14.19 -9.15
C GLN A 45 24.66 13.63 -7.72
N TYR A 46 23.43 13.42 -7.24
CA TYR A 46 23.18 12.79 -5.94
C TYR A 46 23.24 11.25 -5.98
N ASN A 47 23.65 10.69 -4.83
CA ASN A 47 23.66 9.27 -4.48
C ASN A 47 22.30 8.58 -4.80
N VAL A 48 22.34 7.32 -5.26
CA VAL A 48 21.17 6.48 -5.58
C VAL A 48 20.14 6.52 -4.46
N ASP A 49 20.58 6.44 -3.21
CA ASP A 49 19.74 6.47 -2.02
C ASP A 49 18.88 7.74 -1.94
N TYR A 50 19.43 8.90 -2.30
CA TYR A 50 18.69 10.16 -2.27
C TYR A 50 17.59 10.22 -3.33
N LYS A 51 17.86 9.69 -4.52
CA LYS A 51 16.86 9.59 -5.60
C LYS A 51 15.74 8.64 -5.20
N LEU A 52 16.10 7.49 -4.63
CA LEU A 52 15.15 6.51 -4.12
C LEU A 52 14.29 7.11 -2.99
N GLU A 53 14.90 7.75 -1.99
CA GLU A 53 14.17 8.43 -0.91
C GLU A 53 13.19 9.48 -1.44
N THR A 54 13.61 10.26 -2.44
CA THR A 54 12.75 11.28 -3.08
C THR A 54 11.55 10.65 -3.77
N TYR A 55 11.74 9.58 -4.57
CA TYR A 55 10.62 8.88 -5.20
C TYR A 55 9.66 8.27 -4.18
N LEU A 56 10.18 7.70 -3.09
CA LEU A 56 9.34 7.17 -2.01
C LEU A 56 8.52 8.26 -1.33
N LYS A 57 9.09 9.44 -1.09
CA LYS A 57 8.36 10.59 -0.54
C LYS A 57 7.25 11.04 -1.48
N ILE A 58 7.55 11.20 -2.77
CA ILE A 58 6.55 11.60 -3.78
C ILE A 58 5.40 10.59 -3.83
N ALA A 59 5.70 9.29 -3.88
CA ALA A 59 4.66 8.26 -3.90
C ALA A 59 3.78 8.30 -2.64
N ARG A 60 4.35 8.56 -1.45
CA ARG A 60 3.58 8.70 -0.21
C ARG A 60 2.66 9.93 -0.24
N LEU A 61 3.14 11.06 -0.75
CA LEU A 61 2.33 12.28 -0.87
C LEU A 61 1.13 12.09 -1.81
N TYR A 62 1.33 11.42 -2.94
CA TYR A 62 0.22 11.10 -3.85
C TYR A 62 -0.78 10.12 -3.22
N LEU A 63 -0.35 9.18 -2.38
CA LEU A 63 -1.27 8.35 -1.60
C LEU A 63 -2.05 9.14 -0.55
N GLU A 64 -1.45 10.17 0.06
CA GLU A 64 -2.12 11.07 1.01
C GLU A 64 -3.16 11.98 0.33
N ASP A 65 -3.03 12.20 -0.98
CA ASP A 65 -3.97 12.98 -1.81
C ASP A 65 -4.96 12.08 -2.57
N ASP A 66 -5.08 10.80 -2.19
CA ASP A 66 -5.97 9.81 -2.81
C ASP A 66 -5.74 9.62 -4.34
N ASP A 67 -4.53 9.91 -4.86
CA ASP A 67 -4.12 9.63 -6.25
C ASP A 67 -3.14 8.45 -6.32
N PRO A 68 -3.65 7.21 -6.32
CA PRO A 68 -2.79 6.04 -6.40
C PRO A 68 -2.19 5.82 -7.80
N VAL A 69 -2.71 6.47 -8.85
CA VAL A 69 -2.20 6.34 -10.22
C VAL A 69 -0.83 7.01 -10.31
N GLN A 70 -0.73 8.23 -9.80
CA GLN A 70 0.55 8.94 -9.75
C GLN A 70 1.52 8.28 -8.77
N ALA A 71 1.03 7.83 -7.61
CA ALA A 71 1.85 7.06 -6.68
C ALA A 71 2.47 5.80 -7.33
N GLU A 72 1.71 5.09 -8.17
CA GLU A 72 2.17 3.94 -8.96
C GLU A 72 3.25 4.33 -9.98
N ALA A 73 3.10 5.46 -10.66
CA ALA A 73 4.11 5.93 -11.61
C ALA A 73 5.47 6.20 -10.93
N TYR A 74 5.46 6.85 -9.77
CA TYR A 74 6.68 7.19 -9.04
C TYR A 74 7.31 5.99 -8.31
N ILE A 75 6.50 5.07 -7.77
CA ILE A 75 7.05 3.85 -7.16
C ILE A 75 7.66 2.91 -8.21
N ASN A 76 7.12 2.88 -9.43
CA ASN A 76 7.72 2.12 -10.53
C ASN A 76 9.08 2.68 -10.94
N ARG A 77 9.28 4.01 -10.89
CA ARG A 77 10.62 4.61 -11.06
C ARG A 77 11.57 4.21 -9.93
N ALA A 78 11.08 4.18 -8.69
CA ALA A 78 11.87 3.73 -7.54
C ALA A 78 12.30 2.25 -7.67
N SER A 79 11.50 1.41 -8.33
CA SER A 79 11.81 -0.02 -8.52
C SER A 79 13.13 -0.27 -9.25
N LEU A 80 13.51 0.65 -10.14
CA LEU A 80 14.76 0.59 -10.91
C LEU A 80 15.99 0.84 -10.04
N LEU A 81 15.85 1.60 -8.95
CA LEU A 81 16.95 2.04 -8.09
C LEU A 81 17.11 1.21 -6.81
N GLN A 82 16.06 0.48 -6.39
CA GLN A 82 16.06 -0.18 -5.08
C GLN A 82 17.15 -1.26 -4.91
N ASN A 83 17.51 -1.98 -5.99
CA ASN A 83 18.59 -2.97 -5.96
C ASN A 83 19.99 -2.33 -5.96
N GLU A 84 20.11 -1.08 -6.43
CA GLU A 84 21.38 -0.35 -6.49
C GLU A 84 21.72 0.33 -5.14
N SER A 85 20.71 0.58 -4.31
CA SER A 85 20.86 1.12 -2.95
C SER A 85 21.50 0.08 -2.03
N THR A 86 22.55 0.44 -1.32
CA THR A 86 23.18 -0.40 -0.27
C THR A 86 22.45 -0.29 1.07
N ASN A 87 21.55 0.67 1.23
CA ASN A 87 20.78 0.88 2.45
C ASN A 87 19.58 -0.08 2.54
N GLU A 88 19.71 -1.12 3.36
CA GLU A 88 18.65 -2.13 3.57
C GLU A 88 17.35 -1.54 4.15
N GLN A 89 17.45 -0.54 5.04
CA GLN A 89 16.26 0.13 5.59
C GLN A 89 15.48 0.85 4.49
N LEU A 90 16.18 1.51 3.57
CA LEU A 90 15.56 2.19 2.44
C LEU A 90 14.89 1.21 1.47
N GLN A 91 15.50 0.05 1.23
CA GLN A 91 14.89 -1.04 0.46
C GLN A 91 13.62 -1.58 1.15
N ILE A 92 13.61 -1.71 2.48
CA ILE A 92 12.41 -2.12 3.22
C ILE A 92 11.31 -1.06 3.09
N HIS A 93 11.65 0.22 3.25
CA HIS A 93 10.71 1.32 3.06
C HIS A 93 10.12 1.36 1.65
N TYR A 94 10.92 1.04 0.63
CA TYR A 94 10.43 0.85 -0.73
C TYR A 94 9.41 -0.29 -0.80
N LYS A 95 9.72 -1.47 -0.26
CA LYS A 95 8.81 -2.63 -0.27
C LYS A 95 7.48 -2.33 0.43
N VAL A 96 7.51 -1.66 1.58
CA VAL A 96 6.31 -1.23 2.32
C VAL A 96 5.50 -0.23 1.48
N CYS A 97 6.16 0.77 0.87
CA CYS A 97 5.49 1.76 0.05
C CYS A 97 4.85 1.12 -1.20
N TYR A 98 5.55 0.18 -1.84
CA TYR A 98 5.03 -0.55 -3.00
C TYR A 98 3.80 -1.39 -2.65
N ALA A 99 3.83 -2.12 -1.53
CA ALA A 99 2.67 -2.87 -1.05
C ALA A 99 1.46 -1.96 -0.77
N ARG A 100 1.69 -0.77 -0.19
CA ARG A 100 0.64 0.25 0.02
C ARG A 100 0.05 0.75 -1.29
N VAL A 101 0.88 1.07 -2.28
CA VAL A 101 0.39 1.51 -3.59
C VAL A 101 -0.51 0.43 -4.22
N LEU A 102 -0.09 -0.85 -4.19
CA LEU A 102 -0.89 -1.95 -4.73
C LEU A 102 -2.26 -2.09 -4.02
N ASP A 103 -2.29 -1.93 -2.70
CA ASP A 103 -3.53 -1.93 -1.91
C ASP A 103 -4.47 -0.78 -2.31
N TYR A 104 -3.95 0.44 -2.46
CA TYR A 104 -4.76 1.58 -2.94
C TYR A 104 -5.22 1.41 -4.41
N ARG A 105 -4.44 0.71 -5.23
CA ARG A 105 -4.82 0.35 -6.61
C ARG A 105 -5.80 -0.83 -6.69
N ARG A 106 -6.22 -1.38 -5.54
CA ARG A 106 -7.10 -2.56 -5.42
C ARG A 106 -6.52 -3.83 -6.04
N LYS A 107 -5.19 -3.88 -6.21
CA LYS A 107 -4.44 -5.07 -6.62
C LYS A 107 -4.16 -5.95 -5.41
N PHE A 108 -5.24 -6.40 -4.77
CA PHE A 108 -5.18 -6.93 -3.40
C PHE A 108 -4.34 -8.20 -3.28
N ILE A 109 -4.38 -9.12 -4.25
CA ILE A 109 -3.60 -10.36 -4.16
C ILE A 109 -2.10 -10.11 -4.25
N GLU A 110 -1.68 -9.17 -5.10
CA GLU A 110 -0.29 -8.75 -5.26
C GLU A 110 0.18 -7.99 -4.02
N ALA A 111 -0.66 -7.10 -3.47
CA ALA A 111 -0.41 -6.43 -2.20
C ALA A 111 -0.23 -7.44 -1.06
N ALA A 112 -1.12 -8.44 -0.97
CA ALA A 112 -1.08 -9.47 0.05
C ALA A 112 0.23 -10.27 0.01
N GLN A 113 0.71 -10.65 -1.18
CA GLN A 113 2.00 -11.32 -1.34
C GLN A 113 3.14 -10.47 -0.79
N ARG A 114 3.19 -9.18 -1.14
CA ARG A 114 4.26 -8.26 -0.67
C ARG A 114 4.22 -8.03 0.83
N TYR A 115 3.04 -7.86 1.41
CA TYR A 115 2.87 -7.74 2.86
C TYR A 115 3.25 -9.02 3.59
N ASN A 116 2.91 -10.18 3.02
CA ASN A 116 3.27 -11.48 3.58
C ASN A 116 4.80 -11.66 3.59
N GLU A 117 5.48 -11.37 2.46
CA GLU A 117 6.96 -11.36 2.37
C GLU A 117 7.61 -10.45 3.43
N LEU A 118 7.04 -9.26 3.66
CA LEU A 118 7.53 -8.32 4.68
C LEU A 118 7.41 -8.88 6.11
N SER A 119 6.37 -9.65 6.40
CA SER A 119 6.16 -10.25 7.72
C SER A 119 7.25 -11.27 8.12
N TYR A 120 7.99 -11.82 7.15
CA TYR A 120 9.10 -12.75 7.37
C TYR A 120 10.45 -12.08 7.58
N LYS A 121 10.59 -10.77 7.31
CA LYS A 121 11.86 -10.07 7.43
C LYS A 121 12.22 -9.81 8.90
N THR A 122 13.23 -10.51 9.42
CA THR A 122 13.70 -10.37 10.82
C THR A 122 14.32 -9.01 11.14
N ILE A 123 14.80 -8.30 10.13
CA ILE A 123 15.29 -6.92 10.25
C ILE A 123 14.17 -5.91 10.56
N VAL A 124 12.91 -6.27 10.29
CA VAL A 124 11.73 -5.45 10.61
C VAL A 124 11.31 -5.75 12.05
N HIS A 125 10.95 -4.72 12.80
CA HIS A 125 10.50 -4.87 14.19
C HIS A 125 9.25 -5.76 14.27
N GLU A 126 9.11 -6.54 15.34
CA GLU A 126 8.01 -7.52 15.49
C GLU A 126 6.62 -6.88 15.33
N SER A 127 6.40 -5.69 15.90
CA SER A 127 5.13 -4.97 15.76
C SER A 127 4.81 -4.59 14.31
N GLU A 128 5.81 -4.17 13.55
CA GLU A 128 5.64 -3.82 12.13
C GLU A 128 5.41 -5.07 11.26
N ARG A 129 6.04 -6.20 11.62
CA ARG A 129 5.80 -7.49 10.98
C ARG A 129 4.37 -7.97 11.21
N LEU A 130 3.83 -7.76 12.41
CA LEU A 130 2.43 -8.09 12.73
C LEU A 130 1.45 -7.19 11.98
N GLU A 131 1.73 -5.89 11.87
CA GLU A 131 0.89 -4.98 11.08
C GLU A 131 0.94 -5.34 9.58
N ALA A 132 2.11 -5.69 9.05
CA ALA A 132 2.23 -6.21 7.68
C ALA A 132 1.40 -7.49 7.49
N LEU A 133 1.43 -8.43 8.43
CA LEU A 133 0.61 -9.63 8.37
C LEU A 133 -0.89 -9.32 8.38
N LYS A 134 -1.33 -8.36 9.19
CA LYS A 134 -2.71 -7.86 9.22
C LYS A 134 -3.12 -7.25 7.88
N HIS A 135 -2.26 -6.45 7.26
CA HIS A 135 -2.51 -5.91 5.91
C HIS A 135 -2.59 -7.02 4.86
N ALA A 136 -1.71 -8.03 4.92
CA ALA A 136 -1.76 -9.19 4.02
C ALA A 136 -3.10 -9.94 4.15
N LEU A 137 -3.57 -10.11 5.40
CA LEU A 137 -4.85 -10.73 5.69
C LEU A 137 -6.02 -9.94 5.13
N HIS A 138 -6.08 -8.63 5.39
CA HIS A 138 -7.15 -7.77 4.88
C HIS A 138 -7.19 -7.80 3.35
N CYS A 139 -6.04 -7.66 2.68
CA CYS A 139 -5.95 -7.72 1.23
C CYS A 139 -6.39 -9.09 0.69
N THR A 140 -6.00 -10.20 1.34
CA THR A 140 -6.41 -11.55 0.89
C THR A 140 -7.92 -11.75 0.99
N ILE A 141 -8.55 -11.25 2.06
CA ILE A 141 -10.01 -11.32 2.25
C ILE A 141 -10.71 -10.51 1.14
N LEU A 142 -10.22 -9.30 0.85
CA LEU A 142 -10.76 -8.36 -0.14
C LEU A 142 -10.49 -8.76 -1.61
N ALA A 143 -9.50 -9.61 -1.86
CA ALA A 143 -9.17 -10.06 -3.21
C ALA A 143 -10.33 -10.86 -3.83
N SER A 144 -10.44 -10.80 -5.16
CA SER A 144 -11.41 -11.59 -5.92
C SER A 144 -11.21 -13.09 -5.70
N ALA A 145 -12.30 -13.85 -5.72
CA ALA A 145 -12.25 -15.30 -5.65
C ALA A 145 -11.39 -15.88 -6.80
N GLY A 146 -10.54 -16.86 -6.49
CA GLY A 146 -9.66 -17.48 -7.47
C GLY A 146 -8.52 -18.28 -6.85
N GLN A 147 -7.80 -19.03 -7.69
CA GLN A 147 -6.77 -19.98 -7.24
C GLN A 147 -5.64 -19.29 -6.45
N GLN A 148 -5.19 -18.10 -6.87
CA GLN A 148 -4.13 -17.36 -6.17
C GLN A 148 -4.56 -16.95 -4.75
N ARG A 149 -5.81 -16.51 -4.61
CA ARG A 149 -6.40 -16.15 -3.31
C ARG A 149 -6.50 -17.37 -2.39
N SER A 150 -6.99 -18.51 -2.89
CA SER A 150 -7.08 -19.74 -2.09
C SER A 150 -5.71 -20.22 -1.61
N ARG A 151 -4.67 -20.12 -2.45
CA ARG A 151 -3.29 -20.41 -2.02
C ARG A 151 -2.81 -19.47 -0.92
N MET A 152 -3.07 -18.17 -1.07
CA MET A 152 -2.70 -17.18 -0.05
C MET A 152 -3.44 -17.40 1.27
N LEU A 153 -4.73 -17.75 1.23
CA LEU A 153 -5.51 -18.13 2.41
C LEU A 153 -4.88 -19.33 3.13
N ALA A 154 -4.46 -20.36 2.39
CA ALA A 154 -3.78 -21.53 2.96
C ALA A 154 -2.45 -21.14 3.62
N THR A 155 -1.63 -20.30 2.96
CA THR A 155 -0.37 -19.80 3.52
C THR A 155 -0.58 -19.00 4.81
N LEU A 156 -1.59 -18.13 4.84
CA LEU A 156 -1.90 -17.32 6.02
C LEU A 156 -2.52 -18.14 7.16
N PHE A 157 -3.25 -19.21 6.84
CA PHE A 157 -3.84 -20.10 7.83
C PHE A 157 -2.81 -21.02 8.48
N GLN A 158 -1.86 -21.55 7.71
CA GLN A 158 -0.78 -22.42 8.19
C GLN A 158 0.31 -21.67 8.97
N GLY A 159 0.45 -20.36 8.76
CA GLY A 159 1.40 -19.54 9.50
C GLY A 159 0.96 -19.36 10.95
N GLU A 160 1.43 -20.21 11.86
CA GLU A 160 1.25 -20.09 13.32
C GLU A 160 1.98 -18.84 13.88
N ARG A 161 1.52 -17.64 13.55
CA ARG A 161 2.09 -16.39 14.05
C ARG A 161 1.05 -15.62 14.81
N GLY A 162 0.91 -16.00 16.08
CA GLY A 162 0.10 -15.33 17.08
C GLY A 162 -1.39 -15.49 16.82
N GLN A 163 -2.07 -16.22 17.68
CA GLN A 163 -3.51 -16.00 17.82
C GLN A 163 -3.73 -14.50 18.04
N GLN A 164 -4.65 -13.90 17.28
CA GLN A 164 -4.99 -12.46 17.17
C GLN A 164 -4.33 -11.76 15.97
N PRO A 165 -5.02 -11.84 14.83
CA PRO A 165 -5.82 -10.68 14.45
C PRO A 165 -7.31 -10.98 14.64
N ALA A 166 -8.11 -9.98 15.04
CA ALA A 166 -9.57 -10.11 15.16
C ALA A 166 -10.25 -10.57 13.84
N ALA A 167 -9.54 -10.48 12.71
CA ALA A 167 -9.94 -11.01 11.40
C ALA A 167 -9.63 -12.50 11.16
N HIS A 168 -8.94 -13.20 12.08
CA HIS A 168 -8.58 -14.63 11.92
C HIS A 168 -9.81 -15.53 11.84
N GLY A 169 -10.88 -15.23 12.60
CA GLY A 169 -12.13 -15.99 12.51
C GLY A 169 -12.85 -15.86 11.15
N ILE A 170 -12.53 -14.84 10.35
CA ILE A 170 -13.02 -14.69 8.98
C ILE A 170 -12.10 -15.40 8.00
N LEU A 171 -10.78 -15.33 8.23
CA LEU A 171 -9.80 -16.10 7.47
C LEU A 171 -10.12 -17.59 7.49
N GLU A 172 -10.30 -18.15 8.69
CA GLU A 172 -10.60 -19.56 8.90
C GLU A 172 -11.88 -19.96 8.17
N LYS A 173 -12.96 -19.19 8.32
CA LYS A 173 -14.22 -19.46 7.62
C LYS A 173 -14.07 -19.38 6.11
N MET A 174 -13.31 -18.41 5.59
CA MET A 174 -13.03 -18.33 4.15
C MET A 174 -12.21 -19.51 3.65
N TYR A 175 -11.21 -19.95 4.42
CA TYR A 175 -10.36 -21.09 4.06
C TYR A 175 -11.13 -22.41 4.10
N LEU A 176 -11.98 -22.62 5.11
CA LEU A 176 -12.81 -23.81 5.28
C LEU A 176 -14.09 -23.82 4.42
N GLY A 177 -14.35 -22.75 3.66
CA GLY A 177 -15.57 -22.64 2.85
C GLY A 177 -16.86 -22.47 3.67
N VAL A 178 -16.76 -21.97 4.90
CA VAL A 178 -17.89 -21.78 5.82
C VAL A 178 -18.58 -20.44 5.56
N VAL A 179 -19.91 -20.43 5.67
CA VAL A 179 -20.73 -19.21 5.52
C VAL A 179 -20.36 -18.15 6.56
N ILE A 180 -20.06 -16.94 6.08
CA ILE A 180 -19.78 -15.75 6.90
C ILE A 180 -21.09 -15.01 7.14
N ARG A 181 -21.43 -14.77 8.42
CA ARG A 181 -22.66 -14.07 8.79
C ARG A 181 -22.50 -12.54 8.64
N GLY A 182 -23.61 -11.84 8.40
CA GLY A 182 -23.62 -10.39 8.19
C GLY A 182 -23.02 -9.57 9.34
N ASN A 183 -23.19 -10.00 10.59
CA ASN A 183 -22.59 -9.35 11.76
C ASN A 183 -21.05 -9.47 11.78
N GLN A 184 -20.50 -10.61 11.38
CA GLN A 184 -19.04 -10.82 11.29
C GLN A 184 -18.46 -9.96 10.17
N LEU A 185 -19.17 -9.88 9.05
CA LEU A 185 -18.85 -8.99 7.95
C LEU A 185 -18.83 -7.52 8.39
N GLN A 186 -19.84 -7.05 9.13
CA GLN A 186 -19.85 -5.67 9.63
C GLN A 186 -18.67 -5.38 10.58
N ALA A 187 -18.34 -6.31 11.46
CA ALA A 187 -17.18 -6.19 12.35
C ALA A 187 -15.86 -6.09 11.56
N PHE A 188 -15.71 -6.88 10.49
CA PHE A 188 -14.55 -6.78 9.61
C PHE A 188 -14.50 -5.48 8.82
N ALA A 189 -15.63 -5.06 8.26
CA ALA A 189 -15.72 -3.80 7.54
C ALA A 189 -15.31 -2.62 8.42
N ALA A 190 -15.59 -2.65 9.73
CA ALA A 190 -15.14 -1.64 10.68
C ALA A 190 -13.60 -1.57 10.80
N MET A 191 -12.89 -2.68 10.61
CA MET A 191 -11.42 -2.77 10.69
C MET A 191 -10.70 -2.33 9.40
N LEU A 192 -11.43 -2.14 8.31
CA LEU A 192 -10.86 -1.74 7.02
C LEU A 192 -10.52 -0.25 6.96
N MET A 193 -9.46 0.07 6.21
CA MET A 193 -9.07 1.44 5.92
C MET A 193 -10.07 2.15 5.00
N PRO A 194 -10.15 3.49 5.00
CA PRO A 194 -11.09 4.23 4.16
C PRO A 194 -11.04 3.87 2.68
N HIS A 195 -9.85 3.75 2.08
CA HIS A 195 -9.68 3.39 0.67
C HIS A 195 -10.15 1.97 0.33
N GLN A 196 -10.17 1.07 1.32
CA GLN A 196 -10.62 -0.32 1.17
C GLN A 196 -12.14 -0.46 1.24
N LYS A 197 -12.86 0.59 1.68
CA LYS A 197 -14.32 0.61 1.81
C LYS A 197 -15.04 1.10 0.54
N ALA A 198 -14.33 1.20 -0.58
CA ALA A 198 -14.90 1.71 -1.82
C ALA A 198 -16.18 0.95 -2.21
N THR A 199 -17.24 1.71 -2.45
CA THR A 199 -18.54 1.18 -2.86
C THR A 199 -18.57 1.14 -4.39
N THR A 200 -19.02 0.03 -4.98
CA THR A 200 -19.21 -0.06 -6.43
C THR A 200 -20.33 0.90 -6.85
N ALA A 201 -20.30 1.38 -8.10
CA ALA A 201 -21.30 2.30 -8.67
C ALA A 201 -22.75 1.79 -8.55
N ASP A 202 -22.95 0.48 -8.35
CA ASP A 202 -24.26 -0.16 -8.16
C ASP A 202 -24.76 -0.18 -6.70
N GLY A 203 -24.06 0.47 -5.76
CA GLY A 203 -24.43 0.46 -4.33
C GLY A 203 -24.26 -0.91 -3.64
N ARG A 204 -23.78 -1.92 -4.37
CA ARG A 204 -23.36 -3.21 -3.82
C ARG A 204 -21.94 -3.09 -3.24
N LYS A 205 -21.79 -3.57 -2.00
CA LYS A 205 -20.49 -3.71 -1.34
C LYS A 205 -19.78 -4.92 -1.96
N ASP A 206 -19.03 -4.72 -3.04
CA ASP A 206 -18.41 -5.83 -3.78
C ASP A 206 -17.30 -6.57 -3.05
N SER A 207 -16.90 -6.18 -1.85
CA SER A 207 -15.87 -6.96 -1.16
C SER A 207 -16.40 -8.18 -0.44
N ILE A 208 -17.70 -8.28 -0.07
CA ILE A 208 -18.17 -9.46 0.68
C ILE A 208 -19.64 -9.75 0.37
N ALA A 209 -19.86 -10.93 -0.22
CA ALA A 209 -21.15 -11.57 -0.49
C ALA A 209 -21.92 -11.09 -1.74
N ASN A 210 -21.42 -11.42 -2.94
CA ASN A 210 -22.33 -11.77 -4.02
C ASN A 210 -21.71 -12.63 -5.15
N ASP A 211 -20.92 -13.65 -4.81
CA ASP A 211 -20.65 -14.75 -5.75
C ASP A 211 -20.73 -16.12 -5.06
N ASN A 212 -21.95 -16.45 -4.62
CA ASN A 212 -22.32 -17.82 -4.24
C ASN A 212 -23.46 -18.33 -5.13
N ARG A 213 -23.50 -17.84 -6.37
CA ARG A 213 -24.43 -18.27 -7.41
C ARG A 213 -23.66 -18.49 -8.71
N GLY A 214 -22.90 -19.59 -8.76
CA GLY A 214 -22.51 -20.15 -10.04
C GLY A 214 -21.16 -20.84 -10.13
N THR A 215 -20.84 -21.82 -9.27
CA THR A 215 -19.95 -22.94 -9.65
C THR A 215 -20.23 -24.16 -8.78
N ASN A 216 -21.34 -24.86 -9.06
CA ASN A 216 -21.47 -26.28 -8.73
C ASN A 216 -20.68 -27.11 -9.76
N GLU A 217 -19.35 -26.92 -9.83
CA GLU A 217 -18.49 -27.65 -10.78
C GLU A 217 -17.24 -28.26 -10.14
N TRP A 218 -17.29 -28.57 -8.85
CA TRP A 218 -16.32 -29.47 -8.22
C TRP A 218 -17.03 -30.67 -7.57
N ILE A 219 -17.77 -31.41 -8.41
CA ILE A 219 -18.01 -32.84 -8.24
C ILE A 219 -17.88 -33.46 -9.64
N TYR A 220 -16.68 -33.94 -9.96
CA TYR A 220 -16.36 -35.22 -10.62
C TYR A 220 -14.85 -35.45 -10.51
#